data_AF-A0A7C3LLN1-F1
#
_entry.id   AF-A0A7C3LLN1-F1
#
_cell.length_a   1.000
_cell.length_b   1.000
_cell.length_c   1.000
_cell.angle_alpha   90.00
_cell.angle_beta   90.00
_cell.angle_gamma   90.00
#
_symmetry.space_group_name_H-M   'P 1'
#
loop_
_entity.id
_entity.type
_entity.pdbx_description
1 polymer ?
#
loop_
_entity_poly.entity_id
_entity_poly.type
_entity_poly.pdbx_seq_one_letter_code
_entity_poly.pdbx_strand_id
1 'polypeptide(L)'
;MRRLILAGLVLAAAGCGKAEEVRRYKAPKDPLWRMVAAIASGKDQTWYFKAVGSDRLVGEYQGKLLSFLKGLRLEDGAVRWTLPPDVKEVPGQGDRQATLRFGAREPFLDVTVVTLAGTGGGTLANVNRWRGQMGLGAIGEADLPAHTRTISAQGLDVLALDLTSPRRPGGGMAAAAPPPQETGRDDLRSLFAFDTPPGWKENPHPGPGRIF
;
A
#
# COMPACT_ATOMS: atom_id res chain seq x y z
N MET A 1 38.70 20.15 -84.57
CA MET A 1 39.75 19.67 -83.62
C MET A 1 39.72 20.54 -82.37
N ARG A 2 39.99 19.93 -81.20
CA ARG A 2 40.01 20.47 -79.81
C ARG A 2 38.61 20.83 -79.25
N ARG A 3 37.92 20.08 -78.39
CA ARG A 3 38.17 19.37 -77.09
C ARG A 3 38.40 20.29 -75.87
N LEU A 4 37.69 19.91 -74.78
CA LEU A 4 37.81 20.26 -73.34
C LEU A 4 36.88 21.39 -72.86
N ILE A 5 35.71 21.08 -72.26
CA ILE A 5 35.41 20.63 -70.87
C ILE A 5 35.72 21.72 -69.82
N LEU A 6 34.68 22.25 -69.15
CA LEU A 6 34.46 22.06 -67.71
C LEU A 6 33.05 22.55 -67.32
N ALA A 7 32.42 21.77 -66.46
CA ALA A 7 31.03 21.84 -66.06
C ALA A 7 30.75 22.98 -65.07
N GLY A 8 29.51 23.45 -65.10
CA GLY A 8 29.02 24.57 -64.31
C GLY A 8 29.09 24.33 -62.81
N LEU A 9 29.50 25.39 -62.12
CA LEU A 9 29.43 25.54 -60.68
C LEU A 9 27.95 25.73 -60.29
N VAL A 10 27.32 24.70 -59.71
CA VAL A 10 26.01 24.82 -59.06
C VAL A 10 26.23 24.90 -57.56
N LEU A 11 26.28 26.12 -57.03
CA LEU A 11 26.06 26.38 -55.61
C LEU A 11 24.55 26.36 -55.35
N ALA A 12 24.02 25.25 -54.82
CA ALA A 12 22.68 25.21 -54.25
C ALA A 12 22.77 25.35 -52.73
N ALA A 13 22.72 26.59 -52.26
CA ALA A 13 22.43 26.92 -50.87
C ALA A 13 20.91 26.86 -50.65
N ALA A 14 20.48 26.07 -49.67
CA ALA A 14 19.29 26.22 -48.82
C ALA A 14 18.80 24.84 -48.37
N GLY A 15 19.44 24.29 -47.34
CA GLY A 15 18.88 23.18 -46.58
C GLY A 15 17.62 23.65 -45.87
N CYS A 16 16.45 23.31 -46.40
CA CYS A 16 15.22 23.29 -45.61
C CYS A 16 15.25 22.07 -44.68
N GLY A 17 16.04 22.19 -43.59
CA GLY A 17 15.89 21.32 -42.43
C GLY A 17 14.47 21.49 -41.91
N LYS A 18 13.72 20.39 -41.86
CA LYS A 18 12.33 20.35 -41.39
C LYS A 18 12.21 21.14 -40.09
N ALA A 19 11.34 22.14 -40.09
CA ALA A 19 10.96 22.87 -38.89
C ALA A 19 10.62 21.84 -37.81
N GLU A 20 11.35 21.89 -36.71
CA GLU A 20 11.14 21.05 -35.55
C GLU A 20 9.78 21.44 -34.97
N GLU A 21 8.75 20.71 -35.38
CA GLU A 21 7.39 20.90 -34.87
C GLU A 21 7.44 20.65 -33.36
N VAL A 22 7.20 21.70 -32.59
CA VAL A 22 7.12 21.65 -31.12
C VAL A 22 6.04 20.64 -30.74
N ARG A 23 6.44 19.41 -30.42
CA ARG A 23 5.54 18.36 -29.95
C ARG A 23 4.99 18.78 -28.60
N ARG A 24 3.76 19.29 -28.58
CA ARG A 24 2.98 19.50 -27.35
C ARG A 24 2.78 18.13 -26.69
N TYR A 25 3.67 17.78 -25.76
CA TYR A 25 3.46 16.64 -24.89
C TYR A 25 2.59 17.07 -23.72
N LYS A 26 1.37 16.53 -23.65
CA LYS A 26 0.55 16.62 -22.45
C LYS A 26 1.14 15.64 -21.43
N ALA A 27 1.87 16.16 -20.44
CA ALA A 27 2.38 15.36 -19.35
C ALA A 27 1.23 14.62 -18.65
N PRO A 28 1.45 13.36 -18.20
CA PRO A 28 0.38 12.51 -17.67
C PRO A 28 -0.33 13.16 -16.48
N LYS A 29 -1.64 12.89 -16.38
CA LYS A 29 -2.48 13.17 -15.21
C LYS A 29 -1.73 12.75 -13.93
N ASP A 30 -1.93 13.48 -12.84
CA ASP A 30 -1.27 13.28 -11.54
C ASP A 30 -0.98 11.79 -11.25
N PRO A 31 0.23 11.44 -10.76
CA PRO A 31 0.61 10.05 -10.62
C PRO A 31 -0.36 9.35 -9.68
N LEU A 32 -1.19 8.46 -10.24
CA LEU A 32 -2.01 7.57 -9.45
C LEU A 32 -1.10 6.53 -8.80
N TRP A 33 -1.29 6.36 -7.50
CA TRP A 33 -0.68 5.33 -6.68
C TRP A 33 -1.71 4.26 -6.40
N ARG A 34 -1.24 3.03 -6.28
CA ARG A 34 -2.09 1.89 -5.98
C ARG A 34 -1.47 1.04 -4.89
N MET A 35 -2.33 0.49 -4.05
CA MET A 35 -1.99 -0.49 -3.04
C MET A 35 -2.87 -1.71 -3.23
N VAL A 36 -2.25 -2.87 -3.35
CA VAL A 36 -2.93 -4.16 -3.17
C VAL A 36 -2.43 -4.73 -1.85
N ALA A 37 -3.35 -5.01 -0.94
CA ALA A 37 -3.03 -5.58 0.36
C ALA A 37 -3.91 -6.79 0.63
N ALA A 38 -3.43 -7.72 1.45
CA ALA A 38 -4.17 -8.89 1.86
C ALA A 38 -3.85 -9.32 3.29
N ILE A 39 -4.85 -9.89 3.95
CA ILE A 39 -4.79 -10.47 5.30
C ILE A 39 -5.09 -11.96 5.17
N ALA A 40 -4.17 -12.80 5.61
CA ALA A 40 -4.34 -14.24 5.69
C ALA A 40 -4.19 -14.68 7.15
N SER A 41 -5.27 -15.19 7.73
CA SER A 41 -5.28 -15.65 9.12
C SER A 41 -4.79 -17.09 9.19
N GLY A 42 -3.69 -17.31 9.92
CA GLY A 42 -3.32 -18.64 10.37
C GLY A 42 -3.96 -18.96 11.71
N LYS A 43 -3.40 -19.93 12.44
CA LYS A 43 -3.96 -20.36 13.73
C LYS A 43 -3.71 -19.32 14.83
N ASP A 44 -2.44 -18.99 15.06
CA ASP A 44 -2.00 -18.12 16.16
C ASP A 44 -1.30 -16.85 15.66
N GLN A 45 -1.27 -16.64 14.35
CA GLN A 45 -0.57 -15.55 13.67
C GLN A 45 -1.39 -15.07 12.46
N THR A 46 -1.14 -13.84 12.05
CA THR A 46 -1.75 -13.23 10.87
C THR A 46 -0.66 -12.75 9.92
N TRP A 47 -0.81 -13.10 8.64
CA TRP A 47 0.09 -12.70 7.57
C TRP A 47 -0.52 -11.55 6.78
N TYR A 48 0.31 -10.55 6.51
CA TYR A 48 -0.02 -9.38 5.73
C TYR A 48 0.85 -9.34 4.49
N PHE A 49 0.20 -9.32 3.33
CA PHE A 49 0.84 -9.11 2.04
C PHE A 49 0.52 -7.70 1.58
N LYS A 50 1.53 -6.91 1.22
CA LYS A 50 1.30 -5.53 0.79
C LYS A 50 2.22 -5.12 -0.35
N ALA A 51 1.61 -4.66 -1.43
CA ALA A 51 2.26 -4.09 -2.59
C ALA A 51 1.83 -2.62 -2.72
N VAL A 52 2.79 -1.71 -2.91
CA VAL A 52 2.52 -0.28 -3.12
C VAL A 52 3.41 0.25 -4.23
N GLY A 53 2.84 0.95 -5.20
CA GLY A 53 3.59 1.51 -6.33
C GLY A 53 2.74 2.45 -7.18
N SER A 54 3.26 2.82 -8.34
CA SER A 54 2.43 3.51 -9.33
C SER A 54 1.28 2.60 -9.77
N ASP A 55 0.13 3.20 -10.08
CA ASP A 55 -1.05 2.47 -10.55
C ASP A 55 -0.73 1.56 -11.74
N ARG A 56 0.09 2.05 -12.68
CA ARG A 56 0.58 1.28 -13.82
C ARG A 56 1.36 0.03 -13.39
N LEU A 57 2.32 0.17 -12.48
CA LEU A 57 3.17 -0.94 -12.06
C LEU A 57 2.39 -1.99 -11.27
N VAL A 58 1.57 -1.55 -10.31
CA VAL A 58 0.75 -2.47 -9.52
C VAL A 58 -0.32 -3.14 -10.40
N GLY A 59 -0.95 -2.37 -11.30
CA GLY A 59 -1.92 -2.88 -12.26
C GLY A 59 -1.35 -3.94 -13.20
N GLU A 60 -0.10 -3.79 -13.64
CA GLU A 60 0.60 -4.77 -14.48
C GLU A 60 0.73 -6.14 -13.79
N TYR A 61 1.08 -6.16 -12.50
CA TYR A 61 1.28 -7.40 -11.74
C TYR A 61 0.06 -7.86 -10.95
N GLN A 62 -1.05 -7.10 -10.93
CA GLN A 62 -2.21 -7.37 -10.08
C GLN A 62 -2.76 -8.78 -10.26
N GLY A 63 -2.99 -9.21 -11.50
CA GLY A 63 -3.50 -10.55 -11.78
C GLY A 63 -2.58 -11.65 -11.25
N LYS A 64 -1.26 -11.48 -11.40
CA LYS A 64 -0.24 -12.42 -10.90
C LYS A 64 -0.19 -12.44 -9.37
N LEU A 65 -0.33 -11.28 -8.73
CA LEU A 65 -0.40 -11.16 -7.27
C LEU A 65 -1.68 -11.83 -6.71
N LEU A 66 -2.83 -11.60 -7.32
CA LEU A 66 -4.09 -12.25 -6.90
C LEU A 66 -4.03 -13.77 -7.10
N SER A 67 -3.42 -14.23 -8.19
CA SER A 67 -3.18 -15.66 -8.43
C SER A 67 -2.24 -16.26 -7.38
N PHE A 68 -1.18 -15.55 -7.01
CA PHE A 68 -0.29 -15.93 -5.90
C PHE A 68 -1.05 -16.05 -4.57
N LEU A 69 -1.89 -15.07 -4.23
CA LEU A 69 -2.69 -15.07 -2.99
C LEU A 69 -3.68 -16.25 -2.96
N LYS A 70 -4.26 -16.63 -4.10
CA LYS A 70 -5.11 -17.83 -4.21
C LYS A 70 -4.33 -19.14 -3.99
N GLY A 71 -3.02 -19.14 -4.27
CA GLY A 71 -2.12 -20.28 -4.08
C GLY A 71 -1.59 -20.45 -2.65
N LEU A 72 -1.95 -19.56 -1.73
CA LEU A 72 -1.59 -19.69 -0.31
C LEU A 72 -2.20 -20.96 0.29
N ARG A 73 -1.51 -21.49 1.30
CA ARG A 73 -1.90 -22.72 1.98
C ARG A 73 -1.74 -22.56 3.48
N LEU A 74 -2.67 -23.12 4.25
CA LEU A 74 -2.53 -23.25 5.69
C LEU A 74 -1.94 -24.63 6.00
N GLU A 75 -0.71 -24.66 6.51
CA GLU A 75 0.01 -25.89 6.87
C GLU A 75 0.58 -25.72 8.28
N ASP A 76 0.28 -26.65 9.18
CA ASP A 76 0.69 -26.63 10.60
C ASP A 76 0.40 -25.30 11.32
N GLY A 77 -0.72 -24.66 10.95
CA GLY A 77 -1.16 -23.38 11.52
C GLY A 77 -0.46 -22.14 10.96
N ALA A 78 0.46 -22.30 10.00
CA ALA A 78 1.19 -21.22 9.35
C ALA A 78 0.79 -21.06 7.87
N VAL A 79 0.84 -19.83 7.37
CA VAL A 79 0.62 -19.56 5.94
C VAL A 79 1.89 -19.90 5.16
N ARG A 80 1.76 -20.80 4.19
CA ARG A 80 2.80 -21.23 3.26
C ARG A 80 2.46 -20.80 1.84
N TRP A 81 3.49 -20.60 1.03
CA TRP A 81 3.35 -20.24 -0.38
C TRP A 81 4.38 -20.93 -1.26
N THR A 82 4.09 -20.96 -2.55
CA THR A 82 5.05 -21.30 -3.59
C THR A 82 5.22 -20.05 -4.47
N LEU A 83 6.46 -19.69 -4.78
CA LEU A 83 6.72 -18.51 -5.59
C LEU A 83 6.30 -18.76 -7.05
N PRO A 84 5.61 -17.80 -7.69
CA PRO A 84 5.40 -17.85 -9.13
C PRO A 84 6.76 -17.79 -9.88
N PRO A 85 6.81 -18.22 -11.15
CA PRO A 85 7.98 -17.99 -11.99
C PRO A 85 8.39 -16.51 -11.98
N ASP A 86 9.68 -16.22 -12.04
CA ASP A 86 10.23 -14.86 -12.07
C ASP A 86 9.86 -13.97 -10.87
N VAL A 87 9.51 -14.59 -9.74
CA VAL A 87 9.41 -13.91 -8.43
C VAL A 87 10.59 -14.33 -7.59
N LYS A 88 11.32 -13.34 -7.06
CA LYS A 88 12.44 -13.58 -6.15
C LYS A 88 12.01 -13.27 -4.73
N GLU A 89 12.30 -14.15 -3.79
CA GLU A 89 12.09 -13.90 -2.37
C GLU A 89 13.39 -13.39 -1.74
N VAL A 90 13.28 -12.25 -1.06
CA VAL A 90 14.34 -11.66 -0.24
C VAL A 90 13.94 -11.83 1.22
N PRO A 91 14.73 -12.55 2.04
CA PRO A 91 14.44 -12.70 3.46
C PRO A 91 14.34 -11.34 4.16
N GLY A 92 13.35 -11.20 5.04
CA GLY A 92 13.17 -10.01 5.87
C GLY A 92 13.88 -10.11 7.23
N GLN A 93 13.55 -9.21 8.14
CA GLN A 93 14.05 -9.13 9.52
C GLN A 93 12.91 -8.68 10.45
N GLY A 94 12.91 -9.13 11.70
CA GLY A 94 11.86 -8.85 12.67
C GLY A 94 10.48 -9.32 12.19
N ASP A 95 9.46 -8.48 12.36
CA ASP A 95 8.09 -8.79 11.92
C ASP A 95 7.94 -8.92 10.39
N ARG A 96 8.89 -8.39 9.61
CA ARG A 96 8.92 -8.62 8.17
C ARG A 96 9.55 -9.98 7.91
N GLN A 97 8.73 -10.96 7.56
CA GLN A 97 9.19 -12.29 7.18
C GLN A 97 9.96 -12.27 5.85
N ALA A 98 9.43 -11.58 4.83
CA ALA A 98 10.01 -11.59 3.48
C ALA A 98 9.61 -10.36 2.66
N THR A 99 10.33 -10.14 1.55
CA THR A 99 9.90 -9.30 0.42
C THR A 99 9.89 -10.15 -0.85
N LEU A 100 8.73 -10.28 -1.48
CA LEU A 100 8.55 -10.98 -2.74
C LEU A 100 8.65 -9.98 -3.88
N ARG A 101 9.68 -10.10 -4.69
CA ARG A 101 10.00 -9.19 -5.79
C ARG A 101 9.47 -9.74 -7.10
N PHE A 102 8.42 -9.13 -7.63
CA PHE A 102 7.79 -9.50 -8.89
C PHE A 102 8.45 -8.76 -10.06
N GLY A 103 8.81 -9.53 -11.09
CA GLY A 103 9.36 -9.02 -12.35
C GLY A 103 10.76 -9.53 -12.63
N ALA A 104 11.07 -9.75 -13.91
CA ALA A 104 12.38 -10.24 -14.34
C ALA A 104 13.42 -9.10 -14.48
N ARG A 105 12.97 -7.86 -14.65
CA ARG A 105 13.80 -6.64 -14.77
C ARG A 105 13.09 -5.44 -14.13
N GLU A 106 13.86 -4.39 -13.87
CA GLU A 106 13.33 -3.16 -13.29
C GLU A 106 12.33 -2.43 -14.23
N PRO A 107 11.35 -1.69 -13.67
CA PRO A 107 11.04 -1.60 -12.23
C PRO A 107 10.34 -2.86 -11.71
N PHE A 108 10.75 -3.33 -10.52
CA PHE A 108 10.10 -4.46 -9.85
C PHE A 108 8.92 -4.01 -9.00
N LEU A 109 7.95 -4.89 -8.82
CA LEU A 109 6.94 -4.74 -7.78
C LEU A 109 7.35 -5.54 -6.54
N ASP A 110 7.68 -4.84 -5.46
CA ASP A 110 7.95 -5.46 -4.17
C ASP A 110 6.64 -5.67 -3.38
N VAL A 111 6.41 -6.90 -2.93
CA VAL A 111 5.32 -7.28 -2.03
C VAL A 111 5.94 -7.66 -0.69
N THR A 112 5.68 -6.86 0.33
CA THR A 112 6.17 -7.17 1.68
C THR A 112 5.26 -8.20 2.34
N VAL A 113 5.87 -9.20 2.99
CA VAL A 113 5.20 -10.17 3.86
C VAL A 113 5.56 -9.86 5.30
N VAL A 114 4.56 -9.49 6.09
CA VAL A 114 4.70 -9.20 7.53
C VAL A 114 3.85 -10.19 8.30
N THR A 115 4.37 -10.71 9.39
CA THR A 115 3.69 -11.69 10.22
C THR A 115 3.59 -11.15 11.64
N LEU A 116 2.38 -11.09 12.18
CA LEU A 116 2.12 -10.62 13.54
C LEU A 116 1.45 -11.73 14.34
N ALA A 117 1.70 -11.76 15.65
CA ALA A 117 1.03 -12.68 16.56
C ALA A 117 -0.48 -12.36 16.71
N GLY A 118 -1.26 -13.40 16.97
CA GLY A 118 -2.71 -13.30 17.15
C GLY A 118 -3.42 -12.73 15.93
N THR A 119 -4.41 -11.87 16.19
CA THR A 119 -5.24 -11.22 15.16
C THR A 119 -4.57 -10.01 14.49
N GLY A 120 -3.33 -9.68 14.87
CA GLY A 120 -2.56 -8.55 14.35
C GLY A 120 -3.29 -7.20 14.40
N GLY A 121 -4.12 -7.00 15.43
CA GLY A 121 -4.87 -5.75 15.63
C GLY A 121 -6.22 -5.68 14.91
N GLY A 122 -6.65 -6.76 14.24
CA GLY A 122 -7.98 -6.88 13.64
C GLY A 122 -8.10 -6.30 12.23
N THR A 123 -9.06 -6.81 11.47
CA THR A 123 -9.26 -6.50 10.05
C THR A 123 -9.56 -5.02 9.80
N LEU A 124 -10.62 -4.47 10.43
CA LEU A 124 -11.04 -3.09 10.20
C LEU A 124 -9.94 -2.07 10.48
N ALA A 125 -9.24 -2.24 11.60
CA ALA A 125 -8.16 -1.35 12.01
C ALA A 125 -7.01 -1.35 11.01
N ASN A 126 -6.65 -2.53 10.48
CA ASN A 126 -5.61 -2.64 9.44
C ASN A 126 -6.06 -2.02 8.11
N VAL A 127 -7.29 -2.29 7.68
CA VAL A 127 -7.88 -1.66 6.48
C VAL A 127 -7.86 -0.13 6.60
N ASN A 128 -8.31 0.42 7.72
CA ASN A 128 -8.32 1.86 7.95
C ASN A 128 -6.90 2.46 8.03
N ARG A 129 -5.92 1.72 8.56
CA ARG A 129 -4.51 2.14 8.54
C ARG A 129 -3.94 2.22 7.13
N TRP A 130 -4.29 1.28 6.26
CA TRP A 130 -3.89 1.30 4.85
C TRP A 130 -4.62 2.38 4.06
N ARG A 131 -5.91 2.59 4.30
CA ARG A 131 -6.66 3.72 3.74
C ARG A 131 -6.02 5.05 4.12
N GLY A 132 -5.65 5.24 5.40
CA GLY A 132 -4.92 6.42 5.86
C GLY A 132 -3.56 6.60 5.17
N GLN A 133 -2.79 5.53 4.94
CA GLN A 133 -1.54 5.58 4.14
C GLN A 133 -1.78 6.09 2.72
N MET A 134 -2.93 5.75 2.13
CA MET A 134 -3.36 6.20 0.81
C MET A 134 -4.08 7.57 0.84
N GLY A 135 -4.22 8.21 2.01
CA GLY A 135 -4.95 9.48 2.17
C GLY A 135 -6.46 9.35 1.98
N LEU A 136 -7.01 8.14 2.15
CA LEU A 136 -8.45 7.85 2.08
C LEU A 136 -9.05 7.89 3.49
N GLY A 137 -10.32 8.31 3.59
CA GLY A 137 -11.07 8.32 4.85
C GLY A 137 -11.29 6.90 5.39
N ALA A 138 -11.34 6.77 6.72
CA ALA A 138 -11.69 5.53 7.39
C ALA A 138 -13.12 5.08 7.04
N ILE A 139 -13.38 3.79 7.16
CA ILE A 139 -14.69 3.15 6.95
C ILE A 139 -15.16 2.45 8.23
N GLY A 140 -16.46 2.17 8.31
CA GLY A 140 -17.04 1.33 9.36
C GLY A 140 -17.03 -0.16 9.02
N GLU A 141 -17.35 -1.00 10.01
CA GLU A 141 -17.42 -2.46 9.84
C GLU A 141 -18.42 -2.87 8.74
N ALA A 142 -19.56 -2.18 8.67
CA ALA A 142 -20.62 -2.45 7.68
C ALA A 142 -20.15 -2.25 6.22
N ASP A 143 -19.13 -1.41 6.00
CA ASP A 143 -18.61 -1.11 4.67
C ASP A 143 -17.47 -2.06 4.25
N LEU A 144 -16.91 -2.86 5.18
CA LEU A 144 -15.81 -3.76 4.88
C LEU A 144 -16.09 -4.68 3.68
N PRO A 145 -17.27 -5.33 3.55
CA PRO A 145 -17.54 -6.21 2.42
C PRO A 145 -17.55 -5.47 1.06
N ALA A 146 -17.84 -4.17 1.05
CA ALA A 146 -17.82 -3.37 -0.17
C ALA A 146 -16.39 -2.95 -0.59
N HIS A 147 -15.45 -2.94 0.36
CA HIS A 147 -14.06 -2.49 0.15
C HIS A 147 -13.04 -3.62 0.13
N THR A 148 -13.48 -4.86 0.36
CA THR A 148 -12.62 -6.04 0.42
C THR A 148 -13.19 -7.16 -0.44
N ARG A 149 -12.34 -8.14 -0.76
CA ARG A 149 -12.74 -9.38 -1.41
C ARG A 149 -12.11 -10.55 -0.71
N THR A 150 -12.91 -11.56 -0.42
CA THR A 150 -12.42 -12.84 0.07
C THR A 150 -11.91 -13.67 -1.10
N ILE A 151 -10.68 -14.13 -1.01
CA ILE A 151 -10.06 -15.10 -1.90
C ILE A 151 -9.95 -16.41 -1.12
N SER A 152 -10.71 -17.42 -1.51
CA SER A 152 -10.58 -18.75 -0.93
C SER A 152 -9.30 -19.41 -1.43
N ALA A 153 -8.41 -19.72 -0.50
CA ALA A 153 -7.14 -20.40 -0.71
C ALA A 153 -7.18 -21.78 -0.03
N GLN A 154 -6.05 -22.49 0.04
CA GLN A 154 -6.05 -23.88 0.49
C GLN A 154 -6.04 -23.96 2.02
N GLY A 155 -7.22 -24.12 2.61
CA GLY A 155 -7.40 -24.25 4.06
C GLY A 155 -7.47 -22.91 4.81
N LEU A 156 -7.63 -21.79 4.11
CA LEU A 156 -7.80 -20.46 4.68
C LEU A 156 -8.51 -19.53 3.70
N ASP A 157 -9.18 -18.51 4.25
CA ASP A 157 -9.69 -17.38 3.50
C ASP A 157 -8.71 -16.20 3.61
N VAL A 158 -8.47 -15.54 2.47
CA VAL A 158 -7.57 -14.41 2.35
C VAL A 158 -8.40 -13.17 2.01
N LEU A 159 -8.43 -12.19 2.91
CA LEU A 159 -9.14 -10.94 2.67
C LEU A 159 -8.23 -9.94 1.95
N ALA A 160 -8.53 -9.63 0.70
CA ALA A 160 -7.76 -8.71 -0.12
C ALA A 160 -8.50 -7.38 -0.35
N LEU A 161 -7.75 -6.31 -0.57
CA LEU A 161 -8.25 -5.01 -0.96
C LEU A 161 -7.33 -4.35 -1.98
N ASP A 162 -7.92 -3.42 -2.72
CA ASP A 162 -7.26 -2.67 -3.78
C ASP A 162 -7.64 -1.19 -3.65
N LEU A 163 -6.66 -0.35 -3.38
CA LEU A 163 -6.84 1.07 -3.11
C LEU A 163 -6.05 1.87 -4.14
N THR A 164 -6.66 2.92 -4.68
CA THR A 164 -5.99 3.91 -5.53
C THR A 164 -6.04 5.29 -4.88
N SER A 165 -5.03 6.11 -5.13
CA SER A 165 -4.97 7.49 -4.64
C SER A 165 -4.13 8.37 -5.56
N PRO A 166 -4.51 9.64 -5.78
CA PRO A 166 -3.66 10.60 -6.48
C PRO A 166 -2.46 11.06 -5.65
N ARG A 167 -2.42 10.73 -4.35
CA ARG A 167 -1.32 11.10 -3.44
C ARG A 167 -0.33 9.94 -3.31
N ARG A 168 0.96 10.26 -3.35
CA ARG A 168 2.01 9.30 -2.97
C ARG A 168 1.79 8.82 -1.53
N PRO A 169 1.72 7.51 -1.29
CA PRO A 169 1.51 6.99 0.05
C PRO A 169 2.63 7.41 0.99
N GLY A 170 2.28 7.76 2.23
CA GLY A 170 3.25 8.02 3.28
C GLY A 170 4.10 6.77 3.52
N GLY A 171 5.43 6.90 3.48
CA GLY A 171 6.37 5.79 3.63
C GLY A 171 6.41 5.26 5.06
N GLY A 172 5.42 4.45 5.44
CA GLY A 172 5.35 3.81 6.75
C GLY A 172 3.95 3.27 7.04
N MET A 173 3.83 2.30 7.94
CA MET A 173 2.53 2.07 8.59
C MET A 173 2.18 3.36 9.30
N ALA A 174 1.29 4.17 8.74
CA ALA A 174 0.77 5.33 9.43
C ALA A 174 0.30 4.87 10.82
N ALA A 175 0.61 5.63 11.86
CA ALA A 175 -0.12 5.51 13.11
C ALA A 175 -1.61 5.50 12.78
N ALA A 176 -2.39 4.67 13.49
CA ALA A 176 -3.83 4.64 13.30
C ALA A 176 -4.32 6.09 13.21
N ALA A 177 -4.98 6.45 12.11
CA ALA A 177 -5.73 7.69 12.09
C ALA A 177 -6.60 7.66 13.36
N PRO A 178 -6.68 8.77 14.12
CA PRO A 178 -7.63 8.81 15.23
C PRO A 178 -8.97 8.30 14.71
N PRO A 179 -9.69 7.47 15.48
CA PRO A 179 -11.02 7.03 15.07
C PRO A 179 -11.79 8.26 14.58
N PRO A 180 -12.65 8.13 13.55
CA PRO A 180 -13.59 9.20 13.22
C PRO A 180 -14.10 9.72 14.55
N GLN A 181 -13.89 11.00 14.84
CA GLN A 181 -14.56 11.59 15.99
C GLN A 181 -16.03 11.29 15.73
N GLU A 182 -16.61 10.38 16.51
CA GLU A 182 -18.04 10.21 16.56
C GLU A 182 -18.54 11.58 17.00
N THR A 183 -18.91 12.41 16.03
CA THR A 183 -19.73 13.59 16.25
C THR A 183 -21.06 13.06 16.76
N GLY A 184 -21.11 12.76 18.06
CA GLY A 184 -22.18 11.96 18.64
C GLY A 184 -21.87 11.20 19.93
N ARG A 185 -20.68 11.33 20.52
CA ARG A 185 -20.52 11.08 21.95
C ARG A 185 -20.02 12.35 22.62
N ASP A 186 -20.98 13.22 22.90
CA ASP A 186 -20.93 13.96 24.15
C ASP A 186 -20.55 12.96 25.24
N ASP A 187 -19.29 13.07 25.67
CA ASP A 187 -19.08 13.29 27.08
C ASP A 187 -19.42 12.10 28.02
N LEU A 188 -18.56 11.07 27.99
CA LEU A 188 -18.52 10.08 29.08
C LEU A 188 -17.91 10.65 30.37
N ARG A 189 -17.41 11.90 30.39
CA ARG A 189 -16.75 12.50 31.56
C ARG A 189 -17.74 13.21 32.48
N SER A 190 -18.85 13.73 31.97
CA SER A 190 -19.96 14.27 32.77
C SER A 190 -20.76 13.19 33.43
N LEU A 191 -20.77 11.97 32.87
CA LEU A 191 -21.37 10.81 33.53
C LEU A 191 -20.66 10.44 34.85
N PHE A 192 -19.46 10.96 35.09
CA PHE A 192 -18.67 10.75 36.31
C PHE A 192 -18.23 12.06 36.97
N ALA A 193 -18.90 13.19 36.71
CA ALA A 193 -18.68 14.42 37.45
C ALA A 193 -19.32 14.26 38.85
N PHE A 194 -18.50 14.14 39.88
CA PHE A 194 -18.95 14.10 41.27
C PHE A 194 -18.57 15.40 41.98
N ASP A 195 -19.52 16.00 42.70
CA ASP A 195 -19.23 17.10 43.61
C ASP A 195 -18.39 16.58 44.78
N THR A 196 -17.24 17.21 45.02
CA THR A 196 -16.37 16.84 46.13
C THR A 196 -16.99 17.34 47.45
N PRO A 197 -17.28 16.49 48.44
CA PRO A 197 -17.88 16.95 49.69
C PRO A 197 -16.95 17.92 50.44
N PRO A 198 -17.50 18.86 51.24
CA PRO A 198 -16.70 19.81 51.99
C PRO A 198 -15.68 19.10 52.89
N GLY A 199 -14.40 19.43 52.74
CA GLY A 199 -13.30 18.88 53.55
C GLY A 199 -12.48 17.76 52.90
N TRP A 200 -12.86 17.28 51.71
CA TRP A 200 -12.04 16.35 50.94
C TRP A 200 -10.93 17.11 50.19
N LYS A 201 -9.69 16.62 50.29
CA LYS A 201 -8.57 17.07 49.46
C LYS A 201 -8.20 15.94 48.51
N GLU A 202 -8.19 16.24 47.23
CA GLU A 202 -7.71 15.31 46.21
C GLU A 202 -6.22 15.02 46.45
N ASN A 203 -5.84 13.74 46.48
CA ASN A 203 -4.44 13.38 46.62
C ASN A 203 -3.68 13.85 45.36
N PRO A 204 -2.52 14.50 45.51
CA PRO A 204 -1.73 14.91 44.36
C PRO A 204 -1.41 13.67 43.52
N HIS A 205 -1.72 13.76 42.22
CA HIS A 205 -1.47 12.72 41.25
C HIS A 205 0.00 12.27 41.33
N PRO A 206 0.31 10.97 41.54
CA PRO A 206 1.69 10.52 41.57
C PRO A 206 2.31 10.84 40.21
N GLY A 207 3.36 11.66 40.21
CA GLY A 207 4.11 11.98 39.00
C GLY A 207 4.61 10.70 38.32
N PRO A 208 4.85 10.73 37.01
CA PRO A 208 5.24 9.54 36.27
C PRO A 208 6.63 9.09 36.75
N GLY A 209 6.63 8.07 37.61
CA GLY A 209 7.85 7.43 38.08
C GLY A 209 7.97 7.37 39.60
N ARG A 210 7.21 6.45 40.21
CA ARG A 210 7.69 5.55 41.28
C ARG A 210 6.57 4.60 41.68
N ILE A 211 6.79 3.32 41.40
CA ILE A 211 5.98 2.21 41.90
C ILE A 211 6.60 1.80 43.24
N PHE A 212 5.81 1.87 44.31
CA PHE A 212 5.85 0.91 45.40
C PHE A 212 4.42 0.53 45.71
#